data_AF-A0A6C2DR32-F1
#
_entry.id   AF-A0A6C2DR32-F1
#
_cell.length_a   1.000
_cell.length_b   1.000
_cell.length_c   1.000
_cell.angle_alpha   90.00
_cell.angle_beta   90.00
_cell.angle_gamma   90.00
#
_symmetry.space_group_name_H-M   'P 1'
#
loop_
_entity.id
_entity.type
_entity.pdbx_description
1 polymer ?
#
loop_
_entity_poly.entity_id
_entity_poly.type
_entity_poly.pdbx_seq_one_letter_code
_entity_poly.pdbx_strand_id
1 'polypeptide(L)' 'FCEVHVNTMEGFWSLLRSWLRPHRGISQEKLPLYLSFFEFVHNAKRRGKALLSALLDSLLSLPPRNTY' A
#
# COMPACT_ATOMS: atom_id res chain seq x y z
N PHE A 1 32.86 2.95 -9.08
CA PHE A 1 31.60 2.86 -8.32
C PHE A 1 30.46 2.94 -9.32
N CYS A 2 29.67 1.88 -9.51
CA CYS A 2 28.38 2.00 -10.19
C CYS A 2 27.39 2.49 -9.14
N GLU A 3 26.99 3.75 -9.22
CA GLU A 3 25.87 4.26 -8.44
C GLU A 3 24.59 3.59 -8.97
N VAL A 4 24.22 2.45 -8.38
CA VAL A 4 22.93 1.83 -8.66
C VAL A 4 21.89 2.73 -8.01
N HIS A 5 21.27 3.59 -8.81
CA HIS A 5 20.17 4.43 -8.36
C HIS A 5 19.04 3.51 -7.87
N VAL A 6 18.91 3.35 -6.54
CA VAL A 6 17.79 2.61 -5.97
C VAL A 6 16.59 3.51 -6.09
N ASN A 7 15.79 3.22 -7.10
CA ASN A 7 14.68 4.06 -7.49
C ASN A 7 13.44 3.76 -6.66
N THR A 8 13.56 3.82 -5.33
CA THR A 8 12.50 3.41 -4.40
C THR A 8 11.22 4.19 -4.68
N MET A 9 11.33 5.50 -4.86
CA MET A 9 10.20 6.39 -5.09
C MET A 9 9.64 6.25 -6.50
N GLU A 10 10.46 6.28 -7.56
CA GLU A 10 9.94 6.12 -8.94
C GLU A 10 9.40 4.72 -9.21
N GLY A 11 9.96 3.69 -8.58
CA GLY A 11 9.44 2.32 -8.62
C GLY A 11 8.08 2.22 -7.93
N PHE A 12 7.93 2.84 -6.76
CA PHE A 12 6.65 2.95 -6.07
C PHE A 12 5.61 3.68 -6.93
N TRP A 13 5.97 4.84 -7.49
CA TRP A 13 5.07 5.63 -8.35
C TRP A 13 4.67 4.90 -9.64
N SER A 14 5.58 4.12 -10.23
CA SER A 14 5.29 3.33 -11.44
C SER A 14 4.24 2.24 -11.16
N LEU A 15 4.34 1.58 -10.00
CA LEU A 15 3.37 0.58 -9.56
C LEU A 15 2.04 1.21 -9.17
N LEU A 16 2.08 2.29 -8.39
CA LEU A 16 0.89 3.03 -7.96
C LEU A 16 0.09 3.54 -9.15
N ARG A 17 0.75 4.15 -10.14
CA ARG A 17 0.08 4.65 -11.36
C ARG A 17 -0.64 3.53 -12.12
N SER A 18 -0.03 2.34 -12.19
CA SER A 18 -0.64 1.17 -12.82
C SER A 18 -1.84 0.66 -12.02
N TRP A 19 -1.75 0.66 -10.69
CA TRP A 19 -2.81 0.24 -9.78
C TRP A 19 -4.00 1.20 -9.78
N LEU A 20 -3.76 2.51 -9.92
CA LEU A 20 -4.80 3.55 -9.96
C LEU A 20 -5.51 3.65 -11.32
N ARG A 21 -4.93 3.11 -12.39
CA ARG A 21 -5.46 3.24 -13.76
C ARG A 21 -6.93 2.78 -13.94
N PRO A 22 -7.42 1.71 -13.28
CA PRO A 22 -8.84 1.32 -13.34
C PRO A 22 -9.78 2.34 -12.68
N HIS A 23 -9.28 3.11 -11.71
CA HIS A 23 -10.02 4.12 -10.99
C HIS A 23 -10.02 5.44 -11.80
N ARG A 24 -10.87 5.53 -12.84
CA ARG A 24 -10.98 6.75 -13.65
C ARG A 24 -11.58 7.90 -12.81
N GLY A 25 -10.82 8.99 -12.64
CA GLY A 25 -11.29 10.20 -11.97
C GLY A 25 -11.29 10.11 -10.43
N ILE A 26 -10.11 9.96 -9.83
CA ILE A 26 -9.94 9.91 -8.37
C ILE A 26 -10.13 11.33 -7.80
N SER A 27 -11.03 11.47 -6.83
CA SER A 27 -11.15 12.71 -6.03
C SER A 27 -9.87 12.95 -5.25
N GLN A 28 -9.33 14.16 -5.31
CA GLN A 28 -8.12 14.55 -4.58
C GLN A 28 -8.25 14.35 -3.07
N GLU A 29 -9.44 14.60 -2.51
CA GLU A 29 -9.71 14.43 -1.08
C GLU A 29 -9.62 12.96 -0.64
N LYS A 30 -9.95 12.04 -1.54
CA LYS A 30 -9.90 10.59 -1.25
C LYS A 30 -8.56 9.97 -1.60
N LEU A 31 -7.67 10.69 -2.29
CA LEU A 31 -6.37 10.19 -2.71
C LEU A 31 -5.56 9.58 -1.55
N PRO A 32 -5.52 10.17 -0.34
CA PRO A 32 -4.79 9.59 0.78
C PRO A 32 -5.27 8.17 1.16
N LEU A 33 -6.56 7.88 1.02
CA LEU A 33 -7.12 6.55 1.30
C LEU A 33 -6.68 5.51 0.27
N TYR A 34 -6.58 5.90 -1.00
CA TYR A 34 -6.07 5.02 -2.05
C TYR A 34 -4.57 4.75 -1.86
N LEU A 35 -3.81 5.77 -1.46
CA LEU A 35 -2.38 5.64 -1.17
C LEU A 35 -2.14 4.71 0.02
N SER A 36 -2.83 4.92 1.14
CA SER A 36 -2.67 4.07 2.33
C SER A 36 -3.11 2.64 2.09
N PHE A 37 -4.18 2.43 1.32
CA PHE A 37 -4.59 1.07 0.94
C PHE A 37 -3.59 0.41 -0.01
N PHE A 38 -3.06 1.15 -0.99
CA PHE A 38 -2.01 0.63 -1.88
C PHE A 38 -0.74 0.25 -1.11
N GLU A 39 -0.30 1.10 -0.17
CA GLU A 39 0.82 0.82 0.72
C GLU A 39 0.60 -0.47 1.52
N PHE A 40 -0.60 -0.62 2.12
CA PHE A 40 -0.97 -1.84 2.82
C PHE A 40 -0.89 -3.08 1.92
N VAL A 41 -1.50 -3.04 0.72
CA VAL A 41 -1.47 -4.15 -0.23
C VAL A 41 -0.04 -4.49 -0.67
N HIS A 42 0.77 -3.46 -0.94
CA HIS A 42 2.17 -3.61 -1.34
C HIS A 42 2.99 -4.29 -0.22
N ASN A 43 2.83 -3.85 1.02
CA ASN A 43 3.58 -4.36 2.17
C ASN A 43 3.10 -5.75 2.61
N ALA A 44 1.80 -6.04 2.50
CA ALA A 44 1.25 -7.35 2.80
C ALA A 44 1.81 -8.45 1.88
N LYS A 45 2.24 -8.10 0.65
CA LYS A 45 2.73 -9.05 -0.38
C LYS A 45 1.74 -10.21 -0.65
N ARG A 46 0.46 -9.99 -0.39
CA ARG A 46 -0.66 -10.92 -0.65
C ARG A 46 -1.63 -10.28 -1.65
N ARG A 47 -2.31 -11.10 -2.45
CA ARG A 47 -3.29 -10.65 -3.45
C ARG A 47 -4.56 -11.48 -3.40
N GLY A 48 -5.64 -10.97 -3.99
CA GLY A 48 -6.92 -11.65 -4.05
C GLY A 48 -7.48 -11.98 -2.67
N LYS A 49 -8.01 -13.19 -2.50
CA LYS A 49 -8.64 -13.63 -1.23
C LYS A 49 -7.68 -13.61 -0.03
N ALA A 50 -6.38 -13.84 -0.24
CA ALA A 50 -5.38 -13.82 0.83
C ALA A 50 -5.16 -12.43 1.42
N LEU A 51 -5.46 -11.36 0.66
CA LEU A 51 -5.41 -10.00 1.16
C LEU A 51 -6.47 -9.74 2.24
N LEU A 52 -7.65 -10.36 2.11
CA LEU A 52 -8.72 -10.25 3.11
C LEU A 52 -8.25 -10.79 4.46
N SER A 53 -7.60 -11.95 4.48
CA SER A 53 -7.03 -12.53 5.71
C SER A 53 -6.03 -11.57 6.34
N ALA A 54 -5.07 -11.07 5.56
CA ALA A 54 -4.07 -10.12 6.06
C ALA A 54 -4.69 -8.83 6.61
N LEU A 55 -5.79 -8.36 5.99
CA LEU A 55 -6.53 -7.18 6.44
C LEU A 55 -7.26 -7.46 7.75
N LEU A 56 -7.93 -8.61 7.87
CA LEU A 56 -8.59 -9.01 9.12
C LEU A 56 -7.56 -9.21 10.24
N ASP A 57 -6.43 -9.87 9.97
CA ASP A 57 -5.35 -10.05 10.94
C ASP A 57 -4.82 -8.69 11.41
N SER A 58 -4.64 -7.72 10.50
CA SER A 58 -4.19 -6.37 10.86
C SER A 58 -5.22 -5.54 11.64
N LEU A 59 -6.52 -5.74 11.39
CA LEU A 59 -7.59 -5.00 12.08
C LEU A 59 -7.97 -5.62 13.43
N LEU A 60 -7.90 -6.94 13.52
CA LEU A 60 -8.28 -7.71 14.71
C LEU A 60 -7.08 -7.96 15.63
N SER A 61 -5.85 -7.83 15.12
CA SER A 61 -4.68 -7.75 16.00
C SER A 61 -4.84 -6.53 16.89
N LEU A 62 -4.89 -6.79 18.20
CA LEU A 62 -4.83 -5.75 19.21
C LEU A 62 -3.62 -4.86 18.92
N PRO A 63 -3.74 -3.52 19.02
CA PRO A 63 -2.55 -2.68 18.99
C PRO A 63 -1.59 -3.19 20.08
N PRO A 64 -0.26 -3.17 19.84
CA PRO A 64 0.67 -3.44 20.93
C PRO A 64 0.26 -2.53 22.08
N ARG A 65 -0.07 -3.15 23.23
CA ARG A 65 -0.42 -2.42 24.43
C ARG A 65 0.70 -1.40 24.63
N ASN A 66 0.39 -0.10 24.51
CA ASN A 66 1.35 0.96 24.79
C ASN A 66 1.75 0.76 26.26
N THR A 67 2.86 0.07 26.49
CA THR A 67 3.53 0.01 27.77
C THR A 67 4.33 1.30 27.86
N TYR A 68 3.65 2.35 28.31
CA TYR A 68 4.30 3.50 28.92
C TYR A 68 4.94 3.07 30.24
#